data_AF-A0A934PEL8-F1
#
_entry.id   AF-A0A934PEL8-F1
#
_cell.length_a   1.000
_cell.length_b   1.000
_cell.length_c   1.000
_cell.angle_alpha   90.00
_cell.angle_beta   90.00
_cell.angle_gamma   90.00
#
_symmetry.space_group_name_H-M   'P 1'
#
loop_
_entity.id
_entity.type
_entity.pdbx_description
1 polymer ?
#
loop_
_entity_poly.entity_id
_entity_poly.type
_entity_poly.pdbx_seq_one_letter_code
_entity_poly.pdbx_strand_id
1 'polypeptide(L)'
;MSNKYEPPTQSGLGQVFDSVFLLALVYVALFIPLVLGLTGAGGTDNMPEVVNWETLEQNAVMQAQWEELGYTAETAAELITHRFDYTIDPLMLILTGAVILGYFIFMVKASDKEYRDVIREKFDS
;
A
#
# COMPACT_ATOMS: atom_id res chain seq x y z
N MET A 1 7.57 48.21 14.09
CA MET A 1 6.53 47.33 14.67
C MET A 1 6.25 46.26 13.65
N SER A 2 6.54 44.98 13.94
CA SER A 2 6.28 43.89 13.00
C SER A 2 4.76 43.73 12.87
N ASN A 3 4.23 43.87 11.66
CA ASN A 3 2.84 43.56 11.38
C ASN A 3 2.64 42.08 11.68
N LYS A 4 1.90 41.78 12.74
CA LYS A 4 1.58 40.41 13.15
C LYS A 4 0.61 39.87 12.11
N TYR A 5 1.02 38.86 11.34
CA TYR A 5 0.16 38.23 10.35
C TYR A 5 -1.11 37.70 11.02
N GLU A 6 -2.26 38.13 10.51
CA GLU A 6 -3.56 37.55 10.87
C GLU A 6 -3.99 36.60 9.75
N PRO A 7 -4.10 35.29 10.03
CA PRO A 7 -4.47 34.32 9.01
C PRO A 7 -5.93 34.52 8.57
N PRO A 8 -6.24 34.30 7.28
CA PRO A 8 -7.60 34.39 6.78
C PRO A 8 -8.48 33.30 7.42
N THR A 9 -9.66 33.70 7.90
CA THR A 9 -10.64 32.77 8.47
C THR A 9 -11.45 32.14 7.34
N GLN A 10 -11.30 30.82 7.16
CA GLN A 10 -12.05 30.09 6.14
C GLN A 10 -13.52 29.94 6.56
N SER A 11 -14.45 30.13 5.62
CA SER A 11 -15.87 29.89 5.84
C SER A 11 -16.15 28.41 6.12
N GLY A 12 -17.00 28.12 7.11
CA GLY A 12 -17.37 26.74 7.48
C GLY A 12 -17.96 25.92 6.33
N LEU A 13 -18.63 26.56 5.37
CA LEU A 13 -19.18 25.88 4.19
C LEU A 13 -18.07 25.45 3.23
N GLY A 14 -16.99 26.24 3.13
CA GLY A 14 -15.79 25.88 2.36
C GLY A 14 -15.02 24.72 2.99
N GLN A 15 -14.93 24.70 4.32
CA GLN A 15 -14.26 23.62 5.06
C GLN A 15 -15.00 22.28 4.92
N VAL A 16 -16.34 22.29 4.92
CA VAL A 16 -17.15 21.08 4.71
C VAL A 16 -16.95 20.53 3.30
N PHE A 17 -16.98 21.38 2.28
CA PHE A 17 -16.72 20.96 0.91
C PHE A 17 -15.32 20.34 0.76
N ASP A 18 -14.30 21.00 1.28
CA ASP A 18 -12.92 20.52 1.23
C ASP A 18 -12.77 19.15 1.90
N SER A 19 -13.38 18.97 3.08
CA SER A 19 -13.36 17.70 3.80
C SER A 19 -14.04 16.58 3.02
N VAL A 20 -15.20 16.85 2.41
CA VAL A 20 -15.93 15.87 1.58
C VAL A 20 -15.14 15.54 0.31
N PHE A 21 -14.53 16.54 -0.31
CA PHE A 21 -13.71 16.35 -1.50
C PHE A 21 -12.47 15.50 -1.19
N LEU A 22 -11.76 15.79 -0.10
CA LEU A 22 -10.64 14.97 0.37
C LEU A 22 -11.08 13.54 0.70
N LEU A 23 -12.23 13.36 1.36
CA LEU A 23 -12.79 12.05 1.63
C LEU A 23 -13.05 11.25 0.34
N ALA A 24 -13.61 11.90 -0.68
CA ALA A 24 -13.85 11.30 -1.97
C ALA A 24 -12.53 10.91 -2.66
N LEU A 25 -11.51 11.77 -2.62
CA LEU A 25 -10.18 11.45 -3.17
C LEU A 25 -9.53 10.26 -2.46
N VAL A 26 -9.60 10.21 -1.13
CA VAL A 26 -9.10 9.07 -0.34
C VAL A 26 -9.84 7.79 -0.72
N TYR A 27 -11.18 7.86 -0.81
CA TYR A 27 -11.99 6.71 -1.21
C TYR A 27 -11.57 6.20 -2.59
N VAL A 28 -11.47 7.10 -3.57
CA VAL A 28 -11.03 6.76 -4.94
C VAL A 28 -9.62 6.17 -4.95
N ALA A 29 -8.67 6.77 -4.22
CA ALA A 29 -7.29 6.29 -4.15
C ALA A 29 -7.20 4.87 -3.56
N LEU A 30 -8.05 4.52 -2.59
CA LEU A 30 -8.11 3.19 -2.00
C LEU A 30 -8.87 2.18 -2.87
N PHE A 31 -9.91 2.61 -3.58
CA PHE A 31 -10.79 1.70 -4.33
C PHE A 31 -10.32 1.42 -5.76
N ILE A 32 -9.60 2.34 -6.41
CA ILE A 32 -9.06 2.14 -7.77
C ILE A 32 -8.19 0.87 -7.85
N PRO A 33 -7.20 0.65 -6.97
CA PRO A 33 -6.38 -0.56 -7.03
C PRO A 33 -7.22 -1.83 -6.90
N LEU A 34 -8.25 -1.81 -6.04
CA LEU A 34 -9.12 -2.97 -5.81
C LEU A 34 -9.96 -3.30 -7.05
N VAL A 35 -10.63 -2.31 -7.64
CA VAL A 35 -11.48 -2.51 -8.83
C VAL A 35 -10.67 -2.92 -10.05
N LEU A 36 -9.42 -2.46 -10.16
CA LEU A 36 -8.52 -2.84 -11.24
C LEU A 36 -7.79 -4.17 -11.00
N GLY A 37 -8.05 -4.85 -9.87
CA GLY A 37 -7.38 -6.11 -9.52
C GLY A 37 -5.88 -5.96 -9.24
N LEU A 38 -5.42 -4.75 -8.92
CA LEU A 38 -4.02 -4.43 -8.62
C LEU A 38 -3.65 -4.74 -7.15
N THR A 39 -4.60 -5.20 -6.33
CA THR A 39 -4.41 -5.48 -4.89
C THR A 39 -3.98 -6.91 -4.57
N GLY A 40 -3.73 -7.75 -5.57
CA GLY A 40 -3.17 -9.09 -5.36
C GLY A 40 -1.67 -9.09 -5.57
N ALA A 41 -0.89 -9.42 -4.54
CA ALA A 41 0.33 -10.17 -4.81
C ALA A 41 -0.14 -11.45 -5.51
N GLY A 42 0.28 -11.71 -6.75
CA GLY A 42 -0.17 -12.87 -7.50
C GLY A 42 -0.01 -14.12 -6.64
N GLY A 43 -1.12 -14.75 -6.27
CA GLY A 43 -1.06 -16.06 -5.64
C GLY A 43 -0.64 -17.05 -6.71
N THR A 44 0.32 -17.91 -6.40
CA THR A 44 0.60 -19.08 -7.25
C THR A 44 0.05 -20.30 -6.57
N ASP A 45 -0.82 -21.02 -7.29
CA ASP A 45 -1.33 -22.32 -6.86
C ASP A 45 -0.46 -23.40 -7.49
N ASN A 46 0.37 -24.05 -6.69
CA ASN A 46 1.13 -25.21 -7.12
C ASN A 46 0.42 -26.47 -6.62
N MET A 47 -0.65 -26.86 -7.33
CA MET A 47 -1.43 -28.04 -6.98
C MET A 47 -0.71 -29.32 -7.42
N PRO A 48 -0.50 -30.31 -6.53
CA PRO A 48 0.05 -31.61 -6.93
C PRO A 48 -0.94 -32.40 -7.79
N GLU A 49 -0.45 -33.27 -8.69
CA GLU A 49 -1.29 -34.09 -9.57
C GLU A 49 -2.20 -35.05 -8.80
N VAL A 50 -1.72 -35.52 -7.64
CA VAL A 50 -2.49 -36.34 -6.70
C VAL A 50 -2.56 -35.57 -5.40
N VAL A 51 -3.76 -35.40 -4.86
CA VAL A 51 -3.99 -34.67 -3.62
C VAL A 51 -4.11 -35.66 -2.46
N ASN A 52 -3.11 -35.65 -1.58
CA ASN A 52 -3.11 -36.35 -0.30
C ASN A 52 -2.18 -35.63 0.69
N TRP A 53 -2.25 -35.95 1.98
CA TRP A 53 -1.47 -35.26 3.02
C TRP A 53 0.04 -35.27 2.80
N GLU A 54 0.58 -36.36 2.23
CA GLU A 54 2.01 -36.48 1.91
C GLU A 54 2.42 -35.52 0.78
N THR A 55 1.66 -35.49 -0.32
CA THR A 55 1.90 -34.59 -1.46
C THR A 55 1.67 -33.11 -1.13
N LEU A 56 0.87 -32.83 -0.10
CA LEU A 56 0.68 -31.48 0.46
C LEU A 56 1.75 -31.09 1.48
N GLU A 57 2.79 -31.93 1.64
CA GLU A 57 3.89 -31.72 2.59
C GLU A 57 3.42 -31.57 4.06
N GLN A 58 2.26 -32.15 4.41
CA GLN A 58 1.70 -32.08 5.76
C GLN A 58 2.16 -33.29 6.59
N ASN A 59 2.71 -33.03 7.78
CA ASN A 59 3.01 -34.10 8.74
C ASN A 59 1.77 -34.47 9.58
N ALA A 60 1.86 -35.55 10.36
CA ALA A 60 0.72 -36.06 11.15
C ALA A 60 0.12 -35.04 12.14
N VAL A 61 0.94 -34.13 12.68
CA VAL A 61 0.45 -33.07 13.58
C VAL A 61 -0.36 -32.04 12.80
N MET A 62 0.13 -31.63 11.63
CA MET A 62 -0.56 -30.67 10.76
C MET A 62 -1.88 -31.25 10.22
N GLN A 63 -1.86 -32.50 9.78
CA GLN A 63 -3.06 -33.22 9.34
C GLN A 63 -4.14 -33.22 10.43
N ALA A 64 -3.77 -33.56 11.67
CA ALA A 64 -4.73 -33.60 12.78
C ALA A 64 -5.39 -32.23 13.03
N GLN A 65 -4.68 -31.12 12.82
CA GLN A 65 -5.25 -29.79 12.94
C GLN A 65 -6.26 -29.50 11.83
N TRP A 66 -5.98 -29.89 10.59
CA TRP A 66 -6.93 -29.75 9.48
C TRP A 66 -8.18 -30.60 9.69
N GLU A 67 -8.01 -31.83 10.17
CA GLU A 67 -9.13 -32.73 10.48
C GLU A 67 -10.00 -32.21 11.64
N GLU A 68 -9.40 -31.60 12.67
CA GLU A 68 -10.12 -30.94 13.77
C GLU A 68 -10.96 -29.75 13.26
N LEU A 69 -10.46 -29.05 12.23
CA LEU A 69 -11.18 -28.00 11.53
C LEU A 69 -12.23 -28.53 10.52
N GLY A 70 -12.34 -29.87 10.37
CA GLY A 70 -13.31 -30.52 9.49
C GLY A 70 -12.89 -30.61 8.02
N TYR A 71 -11.59 -30.43 7.72
CA TYR A 71 -11.07 -30.53 6.36
C TYR A 71 -10.51 -31.94 6.06
N THR A 72 -10.70 -32.38 4.82
CA THR A 72 -9.93 -33.47 4.19
C THR A 72 -8.78 -32.92 3.36
N ALA A 73 -7.85 -33.79 2.92
CA ALA A 73 -6.73 -33.39 2.08
C ALA A 73 -7.19 -32.63 0.83
N GLU A 74 -8.29 -33.07 0.21
CA GLU A 74 -8.89 -32.46 -0.98
C GLU A 74 -9.42 -31.05 -0.71
N THR A 75 -10.13 -30.87 0.41
CA THR A 75 -10.72 -29.57 0.77
C THR A 75 -9.70 -28.58 1.33
N ALA A 76 -8.62 -29.07 1.93
CA ALA A 76 -7.52 -28.25 2.44
C ALA A 76 -6.50 -27.90 1.34
N ALA A 77 -6.49 -28.62 0.23
CA ALA A 77 -5.46 -28.53 -0.80
C ALA A 77 -5.26 -27.08 -1.27
N GLU A 78 -6.33 -26.42 -1.69
CA GLU A 78 -6.29 -25.03 -2.18
C GLU A 78 -5.72 -24.08 -1.11
N LEU A 79 -6.18 -24.20 0.13
CA LEU A 79 -5.72 -23.38 1.26
C LEU A 79 -4.22 -23.58 1.56
N ILE A 80 -3.72 -24.81 1.39
CA ILE A 80 -2.31 -25.16 1.63
C ILE A 80 -1.43 -24.76 0.45
N THR A 81 -1.92 -24.91 -0.78
CA THR A 81 -1.15 -24.68 -2.01
C THR A 81 -1.18 -23.22 -2.45
N HIS A 82 -2.11 -22.41 -1.96
CA HIS A 82 -2.17 -20.98 -2.24
C HIS A 82 -1.02 -20.24 -1.54
N ARG A 83 0.01 -19.89 -2.30
CA ARG A 83 1.21 -19.23 -1.79
C ARG A 83 1.41 -17.87 -2.45
N PHE A 84 1.96 -16.91 -1.71
CA PHE A 84 2.39 -15.65 -2.29
C PHE A 84 3.53 -15.87 -3.29
N ASP A 85 3.43 -15.28 -4.48
CA ASP A 85 4.54 -15.24 -5.41
C ASP A 85 5.61 -14.24 -4.92
N TYR A 86 6.76 -14.77 -4.54
CA TYR A 86 7.93 -13.98 -4.12
C TYR A 86 8.91 -13.70 -5.28
N THR A 87 8.52 -14.01 -6.52
CA THR A 87 9.31 -13.69 -7.69
C THR A 87 9.42 -12.17 -7.84
N ILE A 88 10.66 -11.68 -7.77
CA ILE A 88 10.94 -10.26 -7.93
C ILE A 88 11.09 -9.97 -9.42
N ASP A 89 10.18 -9.16 -9.98
CA ASP A 89 10.38 -8.54 -11.29
C ASP A 89 11.44 -7.42 -11.18
N PRO A 90 12.63 -7.58 -11.79
CA PRO A 90 13.70 -6.60 -11.70
C PRO A 90 13.32 -5.24 -12.30
N LEU A 91 12.47 -5.21 -13.33
CA LEU A 91 12.03 -3.97 -13.97
C LEU A 91 11.14 -3.18 -13.01
N MET A 92 10.15 -3.84 -12.41
CA MET A 92 9.25 -3.21 -11.44
C MET A 92 10.00 -2.75 -10.18
N LEU A 93 11.00 -3.52 -9.73
CA LEU A 93 11.87 -3.13 -8.63
C LEU A 93 12.65 -1.85 -8.95
N ILE A 94 13.29 -1.79 -10.12
CA ILE A 94 14.04 -0.60 -10.56
C ILE A 94 13.12 0.60 -10.71
N LEU A 95 11.95 0.42 -11.32
CA LEU A 95 10.97 1.49 -11.52
C LEU A 95 10.50 2.05 -10.17
N THR A 96 10.16 1.18 -9.22
CA THR A 96 9.77 1.57 -7.86
C THR A 96 10.88 2.36 -7.17
N GLY A 97 12.12 1.86 -7.24
CA GLY A 97 13.29 2.56 -6.72
C GLY A 97 13.49 3.94 -7.36
N ALA A 98 13.34 4.03 -8.68
CA ALA A 98 13.47 5.28 -9.43
C ALA A 98 12.39 6.31 -9.04
N VAL A 99 11.14 5.88 -8.85
CA VAL A 99 10.04 6.74 -8.41
C VAL A 99 10.31 7.28 -7.00
N ILE A 100 10.71 6.41 -6.07
CA ILE A 100 11.04 6.81 -4.69
C ILE A 100 12.20 7.82 -4.68
N LEU A 101 13.29 7.52 -5.37
CA LEU A 101 14.45 8.41 -5.46
C LEU A 101 14.09 9.74 -6.15
N GLY A 102 13.33 9.69 -7.24
CA GLY A 102 12.85 10.87 -7.96
C GLY A 102 12.00 11.77 -7.07
N TYR A 103 11.10 11.19 -6.28
CA TYR A 103 10.31 11.93 -5.28
C TYR A 103 11.19 12.62 -4.25
N PHE A 104 12.17 11.93 -3.66
CA PHE A 104 13.07 12.54 -2.68
C PHE A 104 13.94 13.65 -3.27
N ILE A 105 14.47 13.46 -4.48
CA ILE A 105 15.25 14.50 -5.18
C ILE A 105 14.38 15.73 -5.45
N PHE A 106 13.15 15.52 -5.93
CA PHE A 106 12.19 16.60 -6.16
C PHE A 106 11.85 17.32 -4.85
N MET A 107 11.53 16.59 -3.80
CA MET A 107 11.17 17.13 -2.50
C MET A 107 12.28 18.02 -1.94
N VAL A 108 13.54 17.56 -1.95
CA VAL A 108 14.69 18.34 -1.47
C VAL A 108 14.88 19.62 -2.31
N LYS A 109 14.80 19.52 -3.65
CA LYS A 109 14.98 20.68 -4.52
C LYS A 109 13.85 21.71 -4.40
N ALA A 110 12.60 21.26 -4.34
CA ALA A 110 11.45 22.13 -4.19
C ALA A 110 11.46 22.82 -2.82
N SER A 111 11.84 22.07 -1.78
CA SER A 111 11.91 22.55 -0.39
C SER A 111 12.96 23.65 -0.18
N ASP A 112 14.10 23.61 -0.88
CA ASP A 112 15.14 24.65 -0.76
C ASP A 112 14.61 26.06 -1.10
N LYS A 113 13.66 26.17 -2.04
CA LYS A 113 13.01 27.45 -2.37
C LYS A 113 12.19 27.96 -1.19
N GLU A 114 11.28 27.14 -0.69
CA GLU A 114 10.36 27.50 0.40
C GLU A 114 11.12 27.81 1.71
N TYR A 115 12.15 27.03 2.04
CA TYR A 115 12.99 27.30 3.20
C TYR A 115 13.72 28.65 3.11
N ARG A 116 14.24 29.00 1.93
CA ARG A 116 14.89 30.30 1.72
C ARG A 116 13.91 31.46 1.82
N ASP A 117 12.70 31.28 1.30
CA ASP A 117 11.66 32.30 1.36
C ASP A 117 11.21 32.54 2.82
N VAL A 118 11.06 31.49 3.63
CA VAL A 118 10.79 31.60 5.08
C VAL A 118 11.95 32.26 5.83
N ILE A 119 13.20 31.91 5.52
CA ILE A 119 14.37 32.53 6.16
C ILE A 119 14.42 34.03 5.82
N ARG A 120 14.20 34.41 4.57
CA ARG A 120 14.17 35.80 4.14
C ARG A 120 13.04 36.58 4.84
N GLU A 121 11.86 35.99 4.98
CA GLU A 121 10.73 36.62 5.69
C GLU A 121 11.01 36.81 7.18
N LYS A 122 11.71 35.87 7.82
CA LYS A 122 11.97 35.90 9.27
C LYS A 122 13.23 36.66 9.68
N PHE A 123 14.23 36.78 8.82
CA PHE A 123 15.57 37.24 9.20
C PHE A 123 16.16 38.37 8.35
N ASP A 124 15.67 38.64 7.14
CA ASP A 124 16.18 39.73 6.28
C ASP A 124 15.37 41.04 6.44
N SER A 125 14.88 41.32 7.64
CA SER A 125 14.27 42.63 8.00
C SER A 125 15.31 43.73 8.19
#